data_AF-A0A955CDH9-F1
#
_entry.id   AF-A0A955CDH9-F1
#
_cell.length_a   1.000
_cell.length_b   1.000
_cell.length_c   1.000
_cell.angle_alpha   90.00
_cell.angle_beta   90.00
_cell.angle_gamma   90.00
#
_symmetry.space_group_name_H-M   'P 1'
#
loop_
_entity.id
_entity.type
_entity.pdbx_description
1 polymer ?
#
loop_
_entity_poly.entity_id
_entity_poly.type
_entity_poly.pdbx_seq_one_letter_code
_entity_poly.pdbx_strand_id
1 'polypeptide(L)'
;MSSVNPIDGSAGARPLWYLGECRICGGGVVGVRACGHCGDLCLMCDECEALWTSVDLQAPPQTTVNGASLCPSCGYDLGSGQAHWADRQEIAATGWLEHALRARSLPLQKRGPLQKRGQD
;
A
#
# COMPACT_ATOMS: atom_id res chain seq x y z
N MET A 1 10.22 9.44 -29.58
CA MET A 1 8.99 8.65 -29.41
C MET A 1 9.33 7.50 -28.49
N SER A 2 8.77 7.55 -27.28
CA SER A 2 8.67 6.50 -26.26
C SER A 2 9.88 5.60 -25.99
N SER A 3 10.77 6.05 -25.09
CA SER A 3 11.67 5.16 -24.36
C SER A 3 10.82 4.34 -23.38
N VAL A 4 10.52 3.09 -23.74
CA VAL A 4 10.03 2.08 -22.81
C VAL A 4 11.19 1.75 -21.86
N ASN A 5 11.07 2.17 -20.60
CA ASN A 5 12.01 1.75 -19.56
C ASN A 5 11.87 0.23 -19.36
N PRO A 6 12.98 -0.53 -19.30
CA PRO A 6 12.92 -1.93 -18.93
C PRO A 6 12.35 -2.06 -17.51
N ILE A 7 11.33 -2.89 -17.37
CA ILE A 7 10.85 -3.37 -16.07
C ILE A 7 11.93 -4.33 -15.57
N ASP A 8 12.97 -3.77 -14.94
CA ASP A 8 14.01 -4.55 -14.29
C ASP A 8 13.35 -5.43 -13.23
N GLY A 9 13.35 -6.74 -13.50
CA GLY A 9 12.81 -7.79 -12.64
C GLY A 9 13.56 -7.96 -11.31
N SER A 10 14.48 -7.05 -10.98
CA SER A 10 15.05 -6.90 -9.65
C SER A 10 14.33 -5.76 -8.95
N ALA A 11 13.12 -6.04 -8.45
CA ALA A 11 12.46 -5.18 -7.48
C ALA A 11 13.34 -5.09 -6.24
N GLY A 12 14.33 -4.19 -6.26
CA GLY A 12 15.13 -3.80 -5.10
C GLY A 12 14.14 -3.48 -4.01
N ALA A 13 14.06 -4.37 -3.03
CA ALA A 13 12.85 -4.51 -2.25
C ALA A 13 12.61 -3.18 -1.51
N ARG A 14 11.56 -2.47 -1.93
CA ARG A 14 11.29 -1.12 -1.43
C ARG A 14 10.93 -1.23 0.05
N PRO A 15 11.38 -0.29 0.88
CA PRO A 15 10.96 -0.27 2.27
C PRO A 15 9.46 -0.08 2.36
N LEU A 16 8.85 -0.76 3.31
CA LEU A 16 7.42 -0.62 3.58
C LEU A 16 7.22 0.53 4.57
N TRP A 17 6.46 1.54 4.15
CA TRP A 17 5.99 2.60 5.03
C TRP A 17 4.60 2.24 5.56
N TYR A 18 4.42 2.22 6.88
CA TYR A 18 3.21 1.71 7.51
C TYR A 18 2.74 2.58 8.68
N LEU A 19 1.44 2.51 8.97
CA LEU A 19 0.77 3.33 10.01
C LEU A 19 0.54 2.56 11.31
N GLY A 20 0.50 1.22 11.26
CA GLY A 20 0.24 0.40 12.43
C GLY A 20 0.03 -1.07 12.07
N GLU A 21 -0.47 -1.83 13.03
CA GLU A 21 -0.75 -3.26 12.90
C GLU A 21 -2.16 -3.51 12.34
N CYS A 22 -2.32 -4.62 11.62
CA CYS A 22 -3.59 -5.02 11.05
C CYS A 22 -4.46 -5.68 12.12
N ARG A 23 -5.57 -5.03 12.49
CA ARG A 23 -6.56 -5.59 13.41
C ARG A 23 -7.37 -6.76 12.86
N ILE A 24 -7.28 -7.05 11.57
CA ILE A 24 -8.05 -8.11 10.91
C ILE A 24 -7.35 -9.47 11.07
N CYS A 25 -6.05 -9.52 10.74
CA CYS A 25 -5.27 -10.75 10.90
C CYS A 25 -4.44 -10.80 12.20
N GLY A 26 -4.18 -9.65 12.84
CA GLY A 26 -3.38 -9.56 14.05
C GLY A 26 -1.87 -9.77 13.88
N GLY A 27 -1.39 -10.08 12.66
CA GLY A 27 0.03 -10.35 12.37
C GLY A 27 0.70 -9.37 11.41
N GLY A 28 -0.08 -8.76 10.51
CA GLY A 28 0.43 -7.90 9.44
C GLY A 28 0.51 -6.44 9.87
N VAL A 29 1.18 -5.63 9.06
CA VAL A 29 1.21 -4.17 9.19
C VAL A 29 0.43 -3.52 8.05
N VAL A 30 -0.22 -2.40 8.34
CA VAL A 30 -0.99 -1.63 7.35
C VAL A 30 -0.07 -0.61 6.70
N GLY A 31 0.41 -0.97 5.52
CA GLY A 31 1.31 -0.19 4.69
C GLY A 31 0.60 0.74 3.71
N VAL A 32 1.35 1.66 3.11
CA VAL A 32 0.85 2.50 2.01
C VAL A 32 1.14 1.84 0.66
N ARG A 33 0.09 1.51 -0.09
CA ARG A 33 0.14 0.86 -1.39
C ARG A 33 -0.19 1.85 -2.50
N ALA A 34 0.63 1.90 -3.53
CA ALA A 34 0.41 2.69 -4.74
C ALA A 34 -0.23 1.84 -5.84
N CYS A 35 -1.28 2.38 -6.46
CA CYS A 35 -1.92 1.77 -7.61
C CYS A 35 -1.04 1.90 -8.85
N GLY A 36 -0.73 0.77 -9.50
CA GLY A 36 0.05 0.75 -10.74
C GLY A 36 -0.65 1.33 -11.97
N HIS A 37 -1.95 1.64 -11.88
CA HIS A 37 -2.73 2.17 -13.00
C HIS A 37 -2.98 3.68 -12.90
N CYS A 38 -3.57 4.16 -11.80
CA CYS A 38 -3.88 5.58 -11.62
C CYS A 38 -2.88 6.33 -10.73
N GLY A 39 -1.92 5.63 -10.10
CA GLY A 39 -0.95 6.22 -9.18
C GLY A 39 -1.51 6.63 -7.81
N ASP A 40 -2.81 6.41 -7.56
CA ASP A 40 -3.40 6.77 -6.27
C ASP A 40 -2.93 5.84 -5.15
N LEU A 41 -2.96 6.36 -3.92
CA LEU A 41 -2.51 5.65 -2.73
C LEU A 41 -3.69 5.10 -1.93
N CYS A 42 -3.46 3.96 -1.30
CA CYS A 42 -4.39 3.37 -0.35
C CYS A 42 -3.61 2.69 0.78
N LEU A 43 -4.29 2.40 1.88
CA LEU A 43 -3.70 1.66 2.98
C LEU A 43 -4.06 0.19 2.83
N MET A 44 -3.07 -0.70 2.94
CA MET A 44 -3.25 -2.13 2.69
C MET A 44 -2.42 -2.95 3.68
N CYS A 45 -3.02 -4.01 4.22
CA CYS A 45 -2.29 -4.99 5.03
C CYS A 45 -1.33 -5.82 4.15
N ASP A 46 -0.09 -6.03 4.60
CA ASP A 46 0.90 -6.85 3.88
C ASP A 46 0.62 -8.36 3.90
N GLU A 47 -0.22 -8.84 4.83
CA GLU A 47 -0.52 -10.27 4.99
C GLU A 47 -1.92 -10.67 4.49
N CYS A 48 -2.97 -9.98 4.92
CA CYS A 48 -4.35 -10.35 4.58
C CYS A 48 -5.01 -9.45 3.53
N GLU A 49 -4.25 -8.49 2.99
CA GLU A 49 -4.67 -7.65 1.86
C GLU A 49 -5.91 -6.77 2.12
N ALA A 50 -6.35 -6.66 3.39
CA ALA A 50 -7.39 -5.74 3.83
C ALA A 50 -7.02 -4.29 3.50
N LEU A 51 -7.99 -3.51 3.04
CA LEU A 51 -7.76 -2.18 2.47
C LEU A 51 -8.52 -1.08 3.23
N TRP A 52 -7.87 0.05 3.48
CA TRP A 52 -8.48 1.25 4.06
C TRP A 52 -8.34 2.44 3.13
N THR A 53 -9.43 3.20 2.98
CA THR A 53 -9.49 4.44 2.18
C THR A 53 -9.25 5.69 3.03
N SER A 54 -8.92 5.51 4.31
CA SER A 54 -8.67 6.56 5.29
C SER A 54 -7.56 6.11 6.23
N VAL A 55 -6.88 7.07 6.84
CA VAL A 55 -5.85 6.82 7.88
C VAL A 55 -6.41 6.28 9.20
N ASP A 56 -7.74 6.17 9.30
CA ASP A 56 -8.41 5.61 10.47
C ASP A 56 -8.47 4.08 10.40
N LEU A 57 -7.47 3.41 10.98
CA LEU A 57 -7.41 1.94 11.01
C LEU A 57 -8.46 1.30 11.93
N GLN A 58 -9.24 2.09 12.68
CA GLN A 58 -10.39 1.60 13.43
C GLN A 58 -11.66 1.51 12.57
N ALA A 59 -11.69 2.22 11.43
CA ALA A 59 -12.76 2.09 10.47
C ALA A 59 -12.76 0.67 9.86
N PRO A 60 -13.93 0.15 9.43
CA PRO A 60 -14.00 -1.11 8.71
C PRO A 60 -13.15 -1.04 7.42
N PRO A 61 -12.30 -2.03 7.13
CA PRO A 61 -11.65 -2.12 5.84
C PRO A 61 -12.68 -2.37 4.74
N GLN A 62 -12.32 -2.02 3.51
CA GLN A 62 -13.04 -2.48 2.33
C GLN A 62 -12.88 -3.99 2.19
N THR A 63 -13.99 -4.65 1.87
CA THR A 63 -14.00 -6.07 1.57
C THR A 63 -13.41 -6.31 0.19
N THR A 64 -12.60 -7.36 0.07
CA THR A 64 -12.14 -7.82 -1.24
C THR A 64 -13.34 -8.25 -2.09
N VAL A 65 -13.28 -7.98 -3.39
CA VAL A 65 -14.32 -8.38 -4.34
C VAL A 65 -13.77 -9.58 -5.10
N ASN A 66 -14.43 -10.73 -4.99
CA ASN A 66 -13.98 -11.99 -5.60
C ASN A 66 -12.54 -12.39 -5.22
N GLY A 67 -12.09 -12.04 -4.01
CA GLY A 67 -10.74 -12.31 -3.54
C GLY A 67 -9.66 -11.37 -4.07
N ALA A 68 -10.02 -10.34 -4.85
CA ALA A 68 -9.09 -9.33 -5.32
C ALA A 68 -9.18 -8.04 -4.49
N SER A 69 -8.03 -7.46 -4.17
CA SER A 69 -7.93 -6.12 -3.57
C SER A 69 -7.88 -5.07 -4.67
N LEU A 70 -8.98 -4.34 -4.82
CA LEU A 70 -9.14 -3.35 -5.89
C LEU A 70 -8.78 -1.95 -5.40
N CYS A 71 -8.17 -1.15 -6.27
CA CYS A 71 -7.93 0.26 -6.01
C CYS A 71 -9.27 0.97 -5.77
N PRO A 72 -9.45 1.69 -4.65
CA PRO A 72 -10.72 2.37 -4.35
C PRO A 72 -11.06 3.47 -5.36
N SER A 73 -10.05 3.99 -6.07
CA SER A 73 -10.19 5.14 -6.96
C SER A 73 -10.46 4.77 -8.42
N CYS A 74 -9.94 3.62 -8.89
CA CYS A 74 -10.09 3.19 -10.28
C CYS A 74 -10.52 1.72 -10.48
N GLY A 75 -10.63 0.93 -9.40
CA GLY A 75 -10.98 -0.49 -9.46
C GLY A 75 -9.88 -1.42 -9.97
N TYR A 76 -8.67 -0.92 -10.24
CA TYR A 76 -7.56 -1.73 -10.72
C TYR A 76 -7.03 -2.69 -9.64
N ASP A 77 -6.64 -3.90 -10.04
CA ASP A 77 -6.12 -4.93 -9.13
C ASP A 77 -4.76 -4.54 -8.53
N LEU A 78 -4.71 -4.41 -7.20
CA LEU A 78 -3.52 -4.04 -6.43
C LEU A 78 -2.56 -5.21 -6.14
N GLY A 79 -3.01 -6.45 -6.39
CA GLY A 79 -2.17 -7.65 -6.39
C GLY A 79 -1.39 -7.84 -7.70
N SER A 80 -1.79 -7.13 -8.76
CA SER A 80 -1.16 -7.23 -10.09
C SER A 80 0.15 -6.42 -10.22
N GLY A 81 0.96 -6.79 -11.22
CA GLY A 81 2.41 -6.54 -11.28
C GLY A 81 2.92 -5.10 -11.38
N GLN A 82 2.06 -4.08 -11.42
CA GLN A 82 2.48 -2.67 -11.41
C GLN A 82 2.23 -1.97 -10.07
N ALA A 83 1.37 -2.53 -9.22
CA ALA A 83 1.16 -1.99 -7.88
C ALA A 83 2.38 -2.27 -7.00
N HIS A 84 2.71 -1.31 -6.14
CA HIS A 84 3.91 -1.38 -5.31
C HIS A 84 3.70 -0.67 -3.96
N TRP A 85 4.61 -0.89 -3.02
CA TRP A 85 4.60 -0.17 -1.75
C TRP A 85 5.16 1.24 -1.98
N ALA A 86 4.37 2.24 -1.61
CA ALA A 86 4.68 3.64 -1.87
C ALA A 86 5.93 4.06 -1.08
N ASP A 87 6.80 4.85 -1.70
CA ASP A 87 7.88 5.51 -0.99
C ASP A 87 7.45 6.85 -0.38
N ARG A 88 8.37 7.50 0.35
CA ARG A 88 8.09 8.73 1.07
C ARG A 88 7.78 9.92 0.15
N GLN A 89 8.36 9.96 -1.06
CA GLN A 89 8.07 10.98 -2.06
C GLN A 89 6.64 10.82 -2.59
N GLU A 90 6.21 9.59 -2.89
CA GLU A 90 4.85 9.30 -3.35
C GLU A 90 3.81 9.65 -2.29
N ILE A 91 4.08 9.28 -1.03
CA ILE A 91 3.24 9.64 0.11
C ILE A 91 3.15 11.17 0.25
N ALA A 92 4.27 11.88 0.16
CA ALA A 92 4.30 13.34 0.27
C ALA A 92 3.64 14.06 -0.91
N ALA A 93 3.66 13.46 -2.11
CA ALA A 93 2.98 13.99 -3.29
C ALA A 93 1.45 13.80 -3.21
N THR A 94 0.97 12.90 -2.34
CA THR A 94 -0.45 12.59 -2.19
C THR A 94 -1.08 13.47 -1.12
N GLY A 95 -1.69 14.58 -1.58
CA GLY A 95 -2.19 15.63 -0.69
C GLY A 95 -3.16 15.16 0.38
N TRP A 96 -4.06 14.21 0.08
CA TRP A 96 -5.02 13.71 1.08
C TRP A 96 -4.33 12.92 2.19
N LEU A 97 -3.38 12.04 1.84
CA LEU A 97 -2.70 11.17 2.80
C LEU A 97 -1.73 11.97 3.66
N GLU A 98 -0.95 12.85 3.04
CA GLU A 98 -0.04 13.75 3.76
C GLU A 98 -0.80 14.65 4.74
N HIS A 99 -1.91 15.25 4.28
CA HIS A 99 -2.77 16.07 5.12
C HIS A 99 -3.38 15.27 6.28
N ALA A 100 -3.90 14.06 6.02
CA ALA A 100 -4.54 13.23 7.03
C ALA A 100 -3.55 12.76 8.11
N LEU A 101 -2.34 12.36 7.70
CA LEU A 101 -1.26 11.97 8.62
C LEU A 101 -0.85 13.15 9.50
N ARG A 102 -0.68 14.34 8.91
CA ARG A 102 -0.34 15.56 9.65
C ARG A 102 -1.45 15.99 10.61
N ALA A 103 -2.70 15.99 10.16
CA ALA A 103 -3.85 16.41 10.95
C ALA A 103 -4.08 15.53 12.18
N ARG A 104 -3.75 14.24 12.09
CA ARG A 104 -3.88 13.28 13.20
C ARG A 104 -2.58 13.00 13.94
N SER A 105 -1.48 13.67 13.57
CA SER A 105 -0.14 13.41 14.12
C SER A 105 0.25 11.92 14.08
N LEU A 106 -0.14 11.21 13.02
CA LEU A 106 0.10 9.77 12.89
C LEU A 106 1.53 9.53 12.40
N PRO A 107 2.34 8.75 13.15
CA PRO A 107 3.70 8.44 12.73
C PRO A 107 3.69 7.42 11.58
N LEU A 108 4.41 7.74 10.50
CA LEU A 108 4.78 6.75 9.48
C LEU A 108 6.04 6.02 9.93
N GLN A 109 5.92 4.71 10.10
CA GLN A 109 7.03 3.85 10.44
C GLN A 109 7.61 3.21 9.18
N LYS A 110 8.92 2.94 9.19
CA LYS A 110 9.63 2.29 8.08
C LYS A 110 10.01 0.88 8.51
N ARG A 111 9.48 -0.11 7.80
CA ARG A 111 9.96 -1.50 7.86
C ARG A 111 10.95 -1.72 6.74
N GLY A 112 11.94 -2.57 6.99
CA GLY A 112 12.81 -3.09 5.93
C GLY A 112 11.98 -3.74 4.82
N PRO A 113 12.61 -4.10 3.71
CA PRO A 113 11.90 -4.76 2.63
C PRO A 113 11.15 -6.00 3.13
N LEU A 114 9.93 -6.19 2.63
CA LEU A 114 9.15 -7.38 2.92
C LEU A 114 9.90 -8.59 2.37
N GLN A 115 10.49 -9.37 3.27
CA GLN A 115 10.94 -10.70 2.95
C GLN A 115 9.67 -11.53 2.78
N LYS A 116 9.41 -12.02 1.56
CA LYS A 116 8.40 -13.05 1.36
C LYS A 116 8.80 -14.20 2.30
N ARG A 117 8.06 -14.41 3.40
CA ARG A 117 8.30 -15.60 4.23
C ARG A 117 8.16 -16.78 3.28
N GLY A 118 9.19 -17.64 3.27
CA GLY A 118 9.31 -18.74 2.32
C GLY A 118 7.99 -19.51 2.22
N GLN A 119 7.55 -19.72 0.98
CA GLN A 119 6.66 -20.82 0.66
C GLN A 119 7.44 -22.10 0.95
N ASP A 120 7.14 -22.75 2.08
CA ASP A 120 7.43 -24.16 2.31
C ASP A 120 6.17 -24.97 1.97
#